data_AF-A0A523QW72-F1
#
_entry.id   AF-A0A523QW72-F1
#
_cell.length_a   1.000
_cell.length_b   1.000
_cell.length_c   1.000
_cell.angle_alpha   90.00
_cell.angle_beta   90.00
_cell.angle_gamma   90.00
#
_symmetry.space_group_name_H-M   'P 1'
#
loop_
_entity.id
_entity.type
_entity.pdbx_description
1 polymer ?
#
loop_
_entity_poly.entity_id
_entity_poly.type
_entity_poly.pdbx_seq_one_letter_code
_entity_poly.pdbx_strand_id
1 'polypeptide(L)' 'VRRKWRKRGIGLALLLHSLNSYWQREQKSVKLRVDADSPTGAVQLYEKAGMYIQKRFDTYELELRPGRELSTVEVGE' A
#
# COMPACT_ATOMS: atom_id res chain seq x y z
N VAL A 1 -2.43 -1.14 -9.06
CA VAL A 1 -3.11 -0.87 -10.36
C VAL A 1 -2.06 -0.56 -11.44
N ARG A 2 -2.07 -1.29 -12.56
CA ARG A 2 -1.12 -1.07 -13.68
C ARG A 2 -1.18 0.38 -14.17
N ARG A 3 -0.03 0.93 -14.60
CA ARG A 3 0.15 2.36 -14.92
C ARG A 3 -0.94 2.92 -15.85
N LYS A 4 -1.25 2.20 -16.94
CA LYS A 4 -2.29 2.57 -17.93
C LYS A 4 -3.72 2.72 -17.37
N TRP A 5 -3.98 2.19 -16.18
CA TRP A 5 -5.31 2.18 -15.55
C TRP A 5 -5.39 3.01 -14.25
N ARG A 6 -4.33 3.72 -13.87
CA ARG A 6 -4.31 4.55 -12.66
C ARG A 6 -5.27 5.74 -12.79
N LYS A 7 -5.62 6.36 -11.66
CA LYS A 7 -6.54 7.52 -11.55
C LYS A 7 -7.98 7.29 -12.03
N ARG A 8 -8.41 6.03 -12.18
CA ARG A 8 -9.78 5.64 -12.58
C ARG A 8 -10.62 5.07 -11.42
N GLY A 9 -10.22 5.28 -10.17
CA GLY A 9 -10.92 4.73 -9.00
C GLY A 9 -10.80 3.20 -8.79
N ILE A 10 -10.13 2.47 -9.69
CA ILE A 10 -10.04 0.99 -9.64
C ILE A 10 -9.45 0.49 -8.31
N GLY A 11 -8.41 1.14 -7.78
CA GLY A 11 -7.83 0.75 -6.50
C GLY A 11 -8.82 0.84 -5.34
N LEU A 12 -9.66 1.88 -5.35
CA LEU A 12 -10.68 2.08 -4.31
C LEU A 12 -11.80 1.05 -4.44
N ALA A 13 -12.25 0.80 -5.67
CA ALA A 13 -13.27 -0.20 -5.94
C ALA A 13 -12.84 -1.61 -5.50
N LEU A 14 -11.59 -2.00 -5.81
CA LEU A 14 -11.05 -3.28 -5.36
C LEU A 14 -10.94 -3.36 -3.83
N LEU A 15 -10.51 -2.28 -3.19
CA LEU A 15 -10.39 -2.24 -1.73
C LEU A 15 -11.77 -2.37 -1.06
N LEU A 16 -12.77 -1.60 -1.49
CA LEU A 16 -14.13 -1.66 -0.97
C LEU A 16 -14.76 -3.05 -1.17
N HIS A 17 -14.55 -3.66 -2.34
CA HIS A 17 -15.02 -5.01 -2.63
C HIS A 17 -14.42 -6.04 -1.65
N SER A 18 -13.10 -5.95 -1.39
CA SER A 18 -12.42 -6.82 -0.42
C SER A 18 -12.93 -6.60 0.99
N LEU A 19 -13.08 -5.34 1.44
CA LEU A 19 -13.60 -5.02 2.78
C LEU A 19 -15.02 -5.54 2.98
N ASN A 20 -15.89 -5.40 1.99
CA ASN A 20 -17.24 -5.97 2.02
C ASN A 20 -17.21 -7.51 2.11
N SER A 21 -16.27 -8.16 1.41
CA SER A 21 -16.09 -9.61 1.48
C SER A 21 -15.62 -10.08 2.87
N TYR A 22 -14.77 -9.30 3.54
CA TYR A 22 -14.37 -9.58 4.92
C TYR A 22 -15.53 -9.37 5.91
N TRP A 23 -16.33 -8.32 5.71
CA TRP A 23 -17.50 -8.06 6.55
C TRP A 23 -18.51 -9.21 6.52
N GLN A 24 -18.79 -9.76 5.33
CA GLN A 24 -19.68 -10.91 5.16
C GLN A 24 -19.16 -12.19 5.85
N ARG A 25 -17.85 -12.26 6.14
CA ARG A 25 -17.20 -13.37 6.86
C ARG A 25 -17.01 -13.07 8.35
N GLU A 26 -17.70 -12.06 8.86
CA GLU A 26 -17.62 -11.60 10.25
C GLU A 26 -16.22 -11.11 10.69
N GLN A 27 -15.32 -10.84 9.75
CA GLN A 27 -14.04 -10.21 10.04
C GLN A 27 -14.23 -8.70 10.20
N LYS A 28 -14.27 -8.27 11.47
CA LYS A 28 -14.50 -6.86 11.85
C LYS A 28 -13.24 -5.98 11.80
N SER A 29 -12.07 -6.55 11.52
CA SER A 29 -10.81 -5.79 11.45
C SER A 29 -9.92 -6.27 10.32
N VAL A 30 -9.46 -5.33 9.50
CA VAL A 30 -8.52 -5.54 8.40
C VAL A 30 -7.40 -4.52 8.54
N LYS A 31 -6.15 -4.97 8.39
CA LYS A 31 -4.95 -4.14 8.49
C LYS A 31 -4.05 -4.41 7.30
N LEU A 32 -3.36 -3.37 6.86
CA LEU A 32 -2.31 -3.46 5.85
C LEU A 32 -1.16 -2.54 6.23
N ARG A 33 0.03 -2.87 5.76
CA ARG A 33 1.22 -2.03 5.85
C ARG A 33 1.50 -1.47 4.47
N VAL A 34 1.82 -0.19 4.40
CA VAL A 34 2.19 0.51 3.17
C VAL A 34 3.27 1.53 3.47
N ASP A 35 4.11 1.82 2.49
CA ASP A 35 5.06 2.93 2.57
C ASP A 35 4.30 4.25 2.45
N ALA A 36 4.45 5.10 3.46
CA ALA A 36 3.77 6.38 3.53
C ALA A 36 4.18 7.30 2.36
N ASP A 37 5.42 7.20 1.92
CA ASP A 37 6.02 8.00 0.84
C ASP A 37 5.70 7.47 -0.57
N SER A 38 4.73 6.55 -0.70
CA SER A 38 4.35 6.03 -2.00
C SER A 38 3.92 7.16 -2.95
N PRO A 39 4.57 7.31 -4.13
CA PRO A 39 4.27 8.39 -5.08
C PRO A 39 2.87 8.27 -5.73
N THR A 40 2.15 7.17 -5.45
CA THR A 40 0.80 6.95 -5.94
C THR A 40 -0.30 7.47 -5.01
N GLY A 41 0.07 8.08 -3.87
CA GLY A 41 -0.89 8.61 -2.90
C GLY A 41 -1.64 7.49 -2.17
N ALA A 42 -0.91 6.45 -1.75
CA ALA A 42 -1.51 5.26 -1.15
C ALA A 42 -2.29 5.58 0.14
N VAL A 43 -1.77 6.48 0.98
CA VAL A 43 -2.44 6.91 2.22
C VAL A 43 -3.84 7.48 1.94
N GLN A 44 -3.95 8.42 1.00
CA GLN A 44 -5.23 9.04 0.62
C GLN A 44 -6.25 8.03 0.08
N LEU A 45 -5.78 6.98 -0.60
CA LEU A 45 -6.64 5.91 -1.08
C LEU A 45 -7.28 5.14 0.07
N TYR A 46 -6.48 4.78 1.08
CA TYR A 46 -6.96 4.03 2.24
C TYR A 46 -7.89 4.87 3.12
N GLU A 47 -7.59 6.15 3.31
CA GLU A 47 -8.47 7.09 4.02
C GLU A 47 -9.83 7.21 3.34
N LYS A 48 -9.87 7.30 2.00
CA LYS A 48 -11.13 7.31 1.23
C LYS A 48 -11.96 6.03 1.38
N ALA A 49 -11.33 4.91 1.72
CA ALA A 49 -12.02 3.66 2.03
C ALA A 49 -12.47 3.57 3.51
N GLY A 50 -12.29 4.63 4.31
CA GLY A 50 -12.63 4.66 5.73
C GLY A 50 -11.57 4.04 6.65
N MET A 51 -10.37 3.77 6.14
CA MET A 51 -9.26 3.29 6.98
C MET A 51 -8.54 4.47 7.64
N TYR A 52 -7.81 4.19 8.72
CA TYR A 52 -6.99 5.16 9.43
C TYR A 52 -5.63 4.56 9.78
N ILE A 53 -4.65 5.43 10.04
CA ILE A 53 -3.31 5.00 10.44
C ILE A 53 -3.37 4.46 11.87
N GLN A 54 -3.23 3.14 12.02
CA GLN A 54 -3.18 2.51 13.35
C GLN A 54 -1.76 2.56 13.96
N LYS A 55 -0.73 2.38 13.14
CA LYS A 55 0.68 2.39 13.56
C LYS A 55 1.53 3.04 12.48
N ARG A 56 2.55 3.77 12.90
CA ARG A 56 3.63 4.27 12.04
C ARG A 56 4.92 3.57 12.44
N PHE A 57 5.74 3.29 11.45
CA PHE A 57 7.05 2.67 11.61
C PHE A 57 8.04 3.52 10.82
N ASP A 58 9.15 3.86 11.45
CA ASP A 58 10.25 4.56 10.80
C ASP A 58 11.33 3.52 10.50
N THR A 59 11.71 3.41 9.23
CA THR A 59 12.78 2.50 8.80
C THR A 59 14.08 3.30 8.76
N TYR A 60 15.09 2.80 9.49
CA TYR A 60 16.42 3.37 9.50
C TYR A 60 17.35 2.41 8.77
N GLU A 61 18.16 2.95 7.88
CA GLU A 61 19.17 2.19 7.14
C GLU A 61 20.54 2.76 7.46
N LEU A 62 21.51 1.86 7.68
CA LEU A 62 22.91 2.20 7.86
C LEU A 62 23.70 1.53 6.74
N GLU A 63 24.35 2.35 5.92
CA GLU A 63 25.29 1.85 4.92
C GLU A 63 26.53 1.28 5.63
N LEU A 64 26.63 -0.04 5.69
CA LEU A 64 27.77 -0.72 6.30
C LEU A 64 29.02 -0.68 5.41
N ARG A 65 28.82 -0.68 4.08
CA ARG A 65 29.88 -0.59 3.08
C ARG A 65 29.29 -0.09 1.76
N PRO A 66 29.97 0.82 1.06
CA PRO A 66 29.56 1.25 -0.27
C PRO A 66 29.60 0.13 -1.29
N GLY A 67 28.65 0.17 -2.22
CA GLY A 67 28.52 -0.82 -3.28
C GLY A 67 27.27 -0.59 -4.12
N ARG A 68 27.09 -1.47 -5.12
CA ARG A 68 25.85 -1.50 -5.90
C ARG A 68 24.70 -1.97 -5.00
N GLU A 69 23.59 -1.24 -5.02
CA GLU A 69 22.36 -1.65 -4.36
C GLU A 69 21.83 -2.94 -4.99
N LEU A 70 21.65 -3.99 -4.18
CA LEU A 70 21.17 -5.31 -4.62
C LEU A 70 19.77 -5.64 -4.08
N SER A 71 19.29 -4.89 -3.08
CA SER A 71 17.97 -5.14 -2.47
C SER A 71 16.81 -4.76 -3.40
N THR A 72 17.06 -3.87 -4.36
CA THR A 72 16.09 -3.47 -5.37
C THR A 72 16.54 -3.96 -6.75
N VAL A 73 15.99 -5.08 -7.19
CA VAL A 73 16.03 -5.46 -8.60
C VAL A 73 14.82 -4.85 -9.28
N GLU A 74 15.03 -3.97 -10.26
CA GLU A 74 13.94 -3.57 -11.16
C GLU A 74 13.32 -4.84 -11.75
N VAL A 75 12.06 -5.10 -11.43
CA VAL A 75 11.30 -6.15 -12.11
C VAL A 75 11.12 -5.65 -13.54
N GLY A 76 11.90 -6.22 -14.46
CA GLY A 76 11.88 -5.90 -15.89
C GLY A 76 10.46 -5.90 -16.46
N GLU A 77 10.26 -5.05 -17.46
CA GLU A 77 8.98 -4.68 -18.10
C GLU A 77 8.05 -5.85 -18.48
#